data_AF-A0A6G6Z5V3-F1
#
_entry.id   AF-A0A6G6Z5V3-F1
#
_cell.length_a   1.000
_cell.length_b   1.000
_cell.length_c   1.000
_cell.angle_alpha   90.00
_cell.angle_beta   90.00
_cell.angle_gamma   90.00
#
_symmetry.space_group_name_H-M   'P 1'
#
loop_
_entity.id
_entity.type
_entity.pdbx_description
1 polymer ?
#
loop_
_entity_poly.entity_id
_entity_poly.type
_entity_poly.pdbx_seq_one_letter_code
_entity_poly.pdbx_strand_id
1 'polypeptide(L)'
;MVAADDIALEDQPLLKNALANWRAGRGSRKLTCVSCKLLFAGDDARAGGYLFAMPLNIDGLVSTSVFCDRCWRELPPADIEREATRVLRQLLPGGRFLDARP
;
A
#
# COMPACT_ATOMS: atom_id res chain seq x y z
N MET A 1 -16.78 -9.36 -12.78
CA MET A 1 -17.35 -9.74 -11.49
C MET A 1 -16.51 -9.08 -10.43
N VAL A 2 -17.05 -8.08 -9.74
CA VAL A 2 -16.38 -7.37 -8.64
C VAL A 2 -16.40 -8.32 -7.44
N ALA A 3 -15.25 -8.62 -6.84
CA ALA A 3 -15.20 -9.52 -5.70
C ALA A 3 -16.07 -8.96 -4.56
N ALA A 4 -16.65 -9.83 -3.74
CA ALA A 4 -17.61 -9.48 -2.69
C ALA A 4 -17.07 -8.53 -1.59
N ASP A 5 -15.77 -8.18 -1.65
CA ASP A 5 -15.04 -7.44 -0.63
C ASP A 5 -14.50 -6.07 -1.11
N ASP A 6 -14.94 -5.58 -2.28
CA ASP A 6 -14.57 -4.23 -2.74
C ASP A 6 -15.30 -3.16 -1.90
N ILE A 7 -14.70 -2.82 -0.75
CA ILE A 7 -15.15 -1.76 0.14
C ILE A 7 -14.71 -0.42 -0.44
N ALA A 8 -15.66 0.51 -0.58
CA ALA A 8 -15.36 1.87 -1.00
C ALA A 8 -14.43 2.55 0.01
N LEU A 9 -13.39 3.23 -0.48
CA LEU A 9 -12.43 3.93 0.39
C LEU A 9 -13.12 5.06 1.18
N GLU A 10 -14.19 5.61 0.62
CA GLU A 10 -15.06 6.62 1.22
C GLU A 10 -15.67 6.16 2.54
N ASP A 11 -15.94 4.85 2.67
CA ASP A 11 -16.51 4.23 3.86
C ASP A 11 -15.44 3.88 4.90
N GLN A 12 -14.17 4.20 4.63
CA GLN A 12 -13.02 3.92 5.50
C GLN A 12 -12.25 5.21 5.83
N PRO A 13 -12.75 6.04 6.78
CA PRO A 13 -12.17 7.34 7.10
C PRO A 13 -10.69 7.27 7.48
N LEU A 14 -10.30 6.20 8.17
CA LEU A 14 -8.92 5.98 8.59
C LEU A 14 -7.97 5.78 7.39
N LEU A 15 -8.37 4.96 6.42
CA LEU A 15 -7.59 4.71 5.21
C LEU A 15 -7.56 5.96 4.30
N LYS A 16 -8.67 6.68 4.21
CA LYS A 16 -8.74 7.97 3.49
C LYS A 16 -7.77 9.00 4.07
N ASN A 17 -7.70 9.10 5.40
CA ASN A 17 -6.75 9.99 6.08
C ASN A 17 -5.30 9.55 5.85
N ALA A 18 -5.03 8.24 5.91
CA ALA A 18 -3.70 7.69 5.62
C ALA A 18 -3.24 8.03 4.20
N LEU A 19 -4.14 7.91 3.21
CA LEU A 19 -3.90 8.29 1.83
C LEU A 19 -3.64 9.80 1.69
N ALA A 20 -4.45 10.65 2.33
CA ALA A 20 -4.25 12.09 2.31
C ALA A 20 -2.88 12.48 2.89
N ASN A 21 -2.49 11.86 4.02
CA ASN A 21 -1.18 12.05 4.64
C ASN A 21 -0.03 11.63 3.73
N TRP A 22 -0.16 10.50 3.04
CA TRP A 22 0.85 10.06 2.06
C TRP A 22 0.99 11.05 0.91
N ARG A 23 -0.14 11.53 0.36
CA ARG A 23 -0.15 12.52 -0.74
C ARG A 23 0.49 13.84 -0.32
N ALA A 24 0.18 14.34 0.88
CA ALA A 24 0.79 15.55 1.43
C ALA A 24 2.32 15.39 1.64
N GLY A 25 2.79 14.17 1.91
CA GLY A 25 4.20 13.86 2.10
C GLY A 25 5.04 13.79 0.81
N ARG A 26 4.43 13.80 -0.39
CA ARG A 26 5.15 13.63 -1.67
C ARG A 26 6.21 14.70 -1.94
N GLY A 27 6.03 15.92 -1.42
CA GLY A 27 6.99 17.01 -1.60
C GLY A 27 8.16 16.99 -0.59
N SER A 28 8.00 16.32 0.55
CA SER A 28 8.94 16.42 1.69
C SER A 28 9.64 15.11 2.03
N ARG A 29 9.13 13.96 1.56
CA ARG A 29 9.67 12.63 1.85
C ARG A 29 10.09 11.93 0.56
N LYS A 30 11.16 11.13 0.62
CA LYS A 30 11.57 10.23 -0.46
C LYS A 30 10.61 9.03 -0.53
N LEU A 31 9.41 9.25 -1.04
CA LEU A 31 8.42 8.19 -1.25
C LEU A 31 8.78 7.44 -2.53
N THR A 32 8.85 6.11 -2.46
CA THR A 32 9.25 5.28 -3.61
C THR A 32 8.24 4.17 -3.87
N CYS A 33 8.16 3.72 -5.12
CA CYS A 33 7.43 2.52 -5.49
C CYS A 33 8.01 1.32 -4.75
N VAL A 34 7.16 0.51 -4.12
CA VAL A 34 7.63 -0.65 -3.35
C VAL A 34 8.33 -1.68 -4.22
N SER A 35 7.93 -1.80 -5.49
CA SER A 35 8.53 -2.72 -6.46
C SER A 35 9.78 -2.11 -7.11
N CYS A 36 9.63 -1.17 -8.05
CA CYS A 36 10.74 -0.66 -8.85
C CYS A 36 11.59 0.46 -8.22
N LYS A 37 11.28 0.88 -6.99
CA LYS A 37 11.96 1.98 -6.27
C LYS A 37 11.93 3.35 -6.95
N LEU A 38 11.10 3.51 -7.99
CA LEU A 38 10.86 4.81 -8.63
C LEU A 38 10.42 5.83 -7.58
N LEU A 39 11.10 6.99 -7.56
CA LEU A 39 10.80 8.08 -6.65
C LEU A 39 9.54 8.82 -7.09
N PHE A 40 8.62 9.07 -6.15
CA PHE A 40 7.42 9.88 -6.36
C PHE A 40 7.70 11.38 -6.20
N ALA A 41 8.75 11.89 -6.85
CA ALA A 41 9.08 13.30 -6.87
C ALA A 41 8.42 13.98 -8.10
N GLY A 42 7.70 15.07 -7.87
CA GLY A 42 7.02 15.83 -8.93
C GLY A 42 5.79 15.15 -9.52
N ASP A 43 5.32 15.67 -10.66
CA ASP A 43 4.03 15.31 -11.30
C ASP A 43 4.09 14.04 -12.17
N ASP A 44 5.27 13.61 -12.61
CA ASP A 44 5.42 12.52 -13.59
C ASP A 44 5.23 11.13 -12.99
N ALA A 45 5.54 10.95 -11.70
CA ALA A 45 5.37 9.67 -11.04
C ALA A 45 3.93 9.52 -10.53
N ARG A 46 3.10 8.71 -11.20
CA ARG A 46 1.72 8.43 -10.77
C ARG A 46 1.65 7.17 -9.91
N ALA A 47 0.95 7.26 -8.79
CA ALA A 47 0.61 6.10 -7.97
C ALA A 47 -0.51 5.30 -8.64
N GLY A 48 -0.33 3.97 -8.75
CA GLY A 48 -1.30 3.04 -9.33
C GLY A 48 -2.10 2.27 -8.29
N GLY A 49 -1.45 1.88 -7.19
CA GLY A 49 -2.06 1.12 -6.11
C GLY A 49 -1.46 1.47 -4.76
N TYR A 50 -2.28 1.39 -3.72
CA TYR A 50 -1.91 1.69 -2.34
C TYR A 50 -2.09 0.43 -1.49
N LEU A 51 -1.08 0.14 -0.68
CA LEU A 51 -1.09 -0.91 0.33
C LEU A 51 -1.20 -0.26 1.70
N PHE A 52 -2.29 -0.54 2.41
CA PHE A 52 -2.50 -0.09 3.78
C PHE A 52 -2.22 -1.23 4.76
N ALA A 53 -1.53 -0.93 5.85
CA ALA A 53 -1.26 -1.89 6.92
C ALA A 53 -1.58 -1.27 8.27
N MET A 54 -2.35 -1.98 9.09
CA MET A 54 -2.79 -1.52 10.40
C MET A 54 -2.41 -2.57 11.45
N PRO A 55 -1.68 -2.20 12.51
CA PRO A 55 -1.43 -3.10 13.62
C PRO A 55 -2.72 -3.28 14.45
N LEU A 56 -2.93 -4.49 14.98
CA LEU A 56 -4.13 -4.81 15.79
C LEU A 56 -4.12 -4.16 17.18
N ASN A 57 -2.95 -3.71 17.66
CA ASN A 57 -2.75 -3.24 19.03
C ASN A 57 -2.52 -1.72 19.14
N ILE A 58 -2.57 -0.98 18.03
CA ILE A 58 -2.41 0.48 18.04
C ILE A 58 -3.52 1.09 17.20
N ASP A 59 -4.51 1.65 17.89
CA ASP A 59 -5.64 2.31 17.25
C ASP A 59 -5.19 3.52 16.43
N GLY A 60 -5.80 3.70 15.27
CA GLY A 60 -5.59 4.85 14.40
C GLY A 60 -4.23 4.89 13.68
N LEU A 61 -3.35 3.90 13.86
CA LEU A 61 -2.10 3.83 13.13
C LEU A 61 -2.27 3.08 11.81
N VAL A 62 -1.93 3.74 10.70
CA VAL A 62 -1.90 3.12 9.37
C VAL A 62 -0.59 3.42 8.67
N SER A 63 0.11 2.37 8.25
CA SER A 63 1.22 2.48 7.31
C SER A 63 0.70 2.43 5.88
N THR A 64 1.17 3.34 5.03
CA THR A 64 0.81 3.42 3.61
C THR A 64 2.03 3.22 2.74
N SER A 65 1.96 2.21 1.87
CA SER A 65 2.97 1.88 0.86
C SER A 65 2.34 1.92 -0.53
N VAL A 66 3.13 2.11 -1.59
CA VAL A 66 2.58 2.46 -2.91
C VAL A 66 3.29 1.73 -4.05
N PHE A 67 2.52 1.28 -5.03
CA PHE A 67 2.98 0.88 -6.36
C PHE A 67 2.79 2.05 -7.34
N CYS A 68 3.75 2.28 -8.23
CA CYS A 68 3.52 3.22 -9.33
C CYS A 68 2.53 2.62 -10.35
N ASP A 69 1.91 3.48 -11.16
CA ASP A 69 0.89 3.09 -12.16
C ASP A 69 1.40 1.97 -13.09
N ARG A 70 2.65 2.09 -13.55
CA ARG A 70 3.30 1.06 -14.37
C ARG A 70 3.37 -0.29 -13.64
N CYS A 71 3.93 -0.33 -12.44
CA CYS A 71 4.07 -1.59 -11.70
C CYS A 71 2.72 -2.19 -11.32
N TRP A 72 1.71 -1.36 -11.00
CA TRP A 72 0.37 -1.85 -10.67
C TRP A 72 -0.31 -2.52 -11.87
N ARG A 73 -0.08 -2.02 -13.09
CA ARG A 73 -0.69 -2.56 -14.31
C ARG A 73 0.10 -3.72 -14.93
N GLU A 74 1.43 -3.66 -14.88
CA GLU A 74 2.29 -4.59 -15.62
C GLU A 74 2.74 -5.80 -14.79
N LEU A 75 2.75 -5.72 -13.45
CA LEU A 75 3.16 -6.85 -12.63
C LEU A 75 2.08 -7.93 -12.60
N PRO A 76 2.47 -9.21 -12.71
CA PRO A 76 1.58 -10.31 -12.39
C PRO A 76 1.06 -10.21 -10.95
N PRO A 77 -0.16 -10.68 -10.64
CA PRO A 77 -0.71 -10.67 -9.28
C PRO A 77 0.24 -11.29 -8.23
N ALA A 78 0.88 -12.42 -8.56
CA ALA A 78 1.83 -13.09 -7.68
C ALA A 78 3.05 -12.21 -7.32
N ASP A 79 3.48 -11.34 -8.24
CA ASP A 79 4.58 -10.41 -7.99
C ASP A 79 4.13 -9.23 -7.11
N ILE A 80 2.90 -8.76 -7.30
CA ILE A 80 2.27 -7.74 -6.43
C ILE A 80 2.18 -8.28 -5.00
N GLU A 81 1.66 -9.49 -4.82
CA GLU A 81 1.55 -10.16 -3.52
C GLU A 81 2.92 -10.37 -2.87
N ARG A 82 3.92 -10.81 -3.64
CA ARG A 82 5.29 -10.97 -3.13
C ARG A 82 5.85 -9.65 -2.61
N GLU A 83 5.70 -8.55 -3.36
CA GLU A 83 6.19 -7.25 -2.93
C GLU A 83 5.42 -6.68 -1.75
N ALA A 84 4.10 -6.85 -1.72
CA ALA A 84 3.27 -6.47 -0.57
C ALA A 84 3.70 -7.25 0.68
N THR A 85 3.87 -8.56 0.56
CA THR A 85 4.37 -9.44 1.63
C THR A 85 5.74 -8.99 2.13
N ARG A 86 6.66 -8.66 1.22
CA ARG A 86 8.01 -8.19 1.56
C ARG A 86 7.94 -6.90 2.39
N VAL A 87 7.07 -5.96 2.01
CA VAL A 87 6.88 -4.69 2.74
C VAL A 87 6.24 -4.94 4.10
N LEU A 88 5.20 -5.76 4.18
CA LEU A 88 4.50 -6.07 5.43
C LEU A 88 5.43 -6.76 6.45
N ARG A 89 6.31 -7.66 6.00
CA ARG A 89 7.34 -8.28 6.85
C ARG A 89 8.35 -7.29 7.42
N GLN A 90 8.58 -6.16 6.74
CA GLN A 90 9.44 -5.09 7.28
C GLN A 90 8.74 -4.28 8.37
N LEU A 91 7.41 -4.12 8.27
CA LEU A 91 6.61 -3.41 9.27
C LEU A 91 6.38 -4.25 10.53
N LEU A 92 6.28 -5.57 10.39
CA LEU A 92 6.09 -6.50 11.50
C LEU A 92 7.10 -7.66 11.41
N PRO A 93 8.36 -7.46 11.86
CA PRO A 93 9.36 -8.52 11.89
C PRO A 93 8.88 -9.70 12.75
N GLY A 94 8.86 -10.91 12.18
CA GLY A 94 8.32 -12.10 12.85
C GLY A 94 6.78 -12.20 12.85
N GLY A 95 6.10 -11.26 12.19
CA GLY A 95 4.67 -11.32 11.96
C GLY A 95 4.27 -12.50 11.08
N ARG A 96 3.07 -13.04 11.32
CA ARG A 96 2.44 -14.06 10.47
C ARG A 96 1.18 -13.48 9.84
N PHE A 97 0.97 -13.78 8.56
CA PHE A 97 -0.31 -13.56 7.92
C PHE A 97 -1.31 -14.55 8.51
N LEU A 98 -2.48 -14.04 8.93
CA LEU A 98 -3.54 -14.88 9.49
C LEU A 98 -4.39 -15.53 8.39
N ASP A 99 -4.12 -15.21 7.13
CA ASP A 99 -4.72 -15.89 5.97
C ASP A 99 -4.19 -17.32 5.91
N ALA A 100 -4.89 -18.19 6.63
CA ALA A 100 -4.94 -19.60 6.37
C ALA A 100 -6.25 -19.85 5.63
N ARG A 101 -6.21 -19.91 4.30
CA ARG A 101 -6.93 -20.96 3.58
C ARG A 101 -6.24 -21.31 2.24
N PRO A 102 -6.26 -22.61 1.90
CA PRO A 102 -5.46 -23.25 0.85
C PRO A 102 -5.96 -22.97 -0.56
#